data_AF-A0A4R4WV67-F1
#
_entry.id   AF-A0A4R4WV67-F1
#
_cell.length_a   1.000
_cell.length_b   1.000
_cell.length_c   1.000
_cell.angle_alpha   90.00
_cell.angle_beta   90.00
_cell.angle_gamma   90.00
#
_symmetry.space_group_name_H-M   'P 1'
#
loop_
_entity.id
_entity.type
_entity.pdbx_description
1 polymer ?
#
loop_
_entity_poly.entity_id
_entity_poly.type
_entity_poly.pdbx_seq_one_letter_code
_entity_poly.pdbx_strand_id
1 'polypeptide(L)'
;MAGKRFGSFPINDRTDPRYWWYNSLSTGATTYTWAAAHNWFQFARKYSGRVTALSHVRDMAIADILQVDTDSNGNISHSMIVTDIGLGGDGDEIDEHYMTYHSNDTKDKPLTSVLATYPNGTWYAHRT
;
A
#
# COMPACT_ATOMS: atom_id res chain seq x y z
N MET A 1 16.19 3.30 28.97
CA MET A 1 16.12 2.94 27.54
C MET A 1 15.33 4.04 26.83
N ALA A 2 15.94 4.77 25.90
CA ALA A 2 15.31 5.91 25.24
C ALA A 2 14.25 5.44 24.23
N GLY A 3 13.03 5.99 24.32
CA GLY A 3 11.88 5.59 23.50
C GLY A 3 12.16 5.73 21.99
N LYS A 4 11.80 4.70 21.22
CA LYS A 4 11.87 4.69 19.75
C LYS A 4 11.00 5.83 19.20
N ARG A 5 11.63 6.92 18.76
CA ARG A 5 10.93 8.05 18.15
C ARG A 5 10.59 7.68 16.70
N PHE A 6 9.34 7.32 16.47
CA PHE A 6 8.73 7.34 15.14
C PHE A 6 8.15 8.74 14.94
N GLY A 7 8.53 9.47 13.87
CA GLY A 7 8.11 10.86 13.75
C GLY A 7 8.54 11.60 12.48
N SER A 8 7.72 12.60 12.14
CA SER A 8 7.79 13.47 10.96
C SER A 8 8.67 14.69 11.26
N PHE A 9 9.95 14.64 10.90
CA PHE A 9 10.79 15.84 10.88
C PHE A 9 11.76 15.80 9.70
N PRO A 10 11.89 16.90 8.92
CA PRO A 10 12.74 16.97 7.74
C PRO A 10 14.26 16.94 8.03
N ILE A 11 14.65 16.82 9.30
CA ILE A 11 16.05 16.63 9.73
C ILE A 11 16.47 15.15 9.78
N ASN A 12 15.51 14.23 9.68
CA ASN A 12 15.77 12.80 9.72
C ASN A 12 16.24 12.28 8.35
N ASP A 13 17.01 11.19 8.33
CA ASP A 13 17.45 10.55 7.10
C ASP A 13 16.24 10.13 6.26
N ARG A 14 16.13 10.70 5.05
CA ARG A 14 15.00 10.45 4.14
C ARG A 14 14.95 9.03 3.59
N THR A 15 16.05 8.28 3.71
CA THR A 15 16.17 6.88 3.27
C THR A 15 15.79 5.89 4.37
N ASP A 16 15.73 6.34 5.63
CA ASP A 16 15.41 5.49 6.77
C ASP A 16 13.91 5.14 6.77
N PRO A 17 13.55 3.84 6.66
CA PRO A 17 12.18 3.37 6.51
C PRO A 17 11.31 3.57 7.76
N ARG A 18 11.86 4.08 8.87
CA ARG A 18 11.11 4.36 10.10
C ARG A 18 10.40 5.71 10.09
N TYR A 19 10.76 6.59 9.15
CA TYR A 19 10.20 7.93 9.07
C TYR A 19 9.25 8.07 7.90
N TRP A 20 8.22 8.89 8.09
CA TRP A 20 7.20 9.17 7.08
C TRP A 20 6.89 10.67 7.11
N TRP A 21 7.34 11.38 6.07
CA TRP A 21 7.07 12.80 5.91
C TRP A 21 7.24 13.25 4.46
N TYR A 22 6.42 14.23 4.11
CA TYR A 22 6.44 14.94 2.84
C TYR A 22 7.05 16.33 3.02
N ASN A 23 7.85 16.77 2.05
CA ASN A 23 8.37 18.12 1.98
C ASN A 23 7.91 18.78 0.67
N SER A 24 7.08 19.82 0.79
CA SER A 24 6.52 20.57 -0.33
C SER A 24 7.53 21.48 -1.04
N LEU A 25 8.63 21.84 -0.37
CA LEU A 25 9.64 22.78 -0.89
C LEU A 25 10.73 22.07 -1.71
N SER A 26 10.95 20.77 -1.48
CA SER A 26 11.90 19.98 -2.25
C SER A 26 11.52 18.50 -2.23
N THR A 27 11.22 17.95 -3.41
CA THR A 27 11.00 16.50 -3.61
C THR A 27 12.27 15.70 -3.28
N GLY A 28 13.45 16.32 -3.37
CA GLY A 28 14.74 15.81 -2.94
C GLY A 28 14.92 15.73 -1.43
N ALA A 29 13.97 16.21 -0.64
CA ALA A 29 13.96 16.04 0.80
C ALA A 29 12.98 14.94 1.23
N THR A 30 11.81 14.79 0.61
CA THR A 30 10.76 13.82 1.01
C THR A 30 11.26 12.39 1.30
N THR A 31 10.75 11.76 2.35
CA THR A 31 11.10 10.35 2.67
C THR A 31 10.78 9.38 1.52
N TYR A 32 11.60 8.34 1.36
CA TYR A 32 11.34 7.30 0.37
C TYR A 32 10.05 6.55 0.67
N THR A 33 9.69 6.43 1.96
CA THR A 33 8.45 5.80 2.39
C THR A 33 7.21 6.50 1.83
N TRP A 34 7.25 7.83 1.67
CA TRP A 34 6.17 8.60 1.07
C TRP A 34 6.05 8.38 -0.45
N ALA A 35 7.18 8.12 -1.13
CA ALA A 35 7.25 8.14 -2.60
C ALA A 35 7.27 6.74 -3.25
N ALA A 36 7.78 5.72 -2.57
CA ALA A 36 8.05 4.41 -3.16
C ALA A 36 7.26 3.29 -2.48
N ALA A 37 6.70 2.38 -3.29
CA ALA A 37 5.82 1.30 -2.84
C ALA A 37 6.49 0.37 -1.79
N HIS A 38 7.70 -0.11 -2.07
CA HIS A 38 8.42 -0.94 -1.11
C HIS A 38 8.78 -0.20 0.18
N ASN A 39 9.16 1.06 0.11
CA ASN A 39 9.46 1.83 1.32
C ASN A 39 8.19 2.10 2.14
N TRP A 40 7.03 2.29 1.50
CA TRP A 40 5.75 2.35 2.19
C TRP A 40 5.50 1.06 2.99
N PHE A 41 5.70 -0.11 2.38
CA PHE A 41 5.55 -1.41 3.05
C PHE A 41 6.44 -1.51 4.30
N GLN A 42 7.72 -1.17 4.14
CA GLN A 42 8.67 -1.19 5.25
C GLN A 42 8.16 -0.30 6.40
N PHE A 43 7.80 0.95 6.10
CA PHE A 43 7.27 1.86 7.10
C PHE A 43 5.99 1.36 7.76
N ALA A 44 4.94 1.17 6.97
CA ALA A 44 3.58 0.91 7.44
C ALA A 44 3.48 -0.45 8.14
N ARG A 45 4.04 -1.50 7.51
CA ARG A 45 3.90 -2.87 7.99
C ARG A 45 5.02 -3.32 8.92
N LYS A 46 6.29 -3.01 8.62
CA LYS A 46 7.44 -3.58 9.34
C LYS A 46 7.89 -2.74 10.54
N TYR A 47 7.95 -1.41 10.39
CA TYR A 47 8.53 -0.54 11.42
C TYR A 47 7.50 0.14 12.31
N SER A 48 6.43 0.70 11.75
CA SER A 48 5.43 1.45 12.52
C SER A 48 4.28 0.60 13.04
N GLY A 49 4.00 -0.54 12.41
CA GLY A 49 2.89 -1.42 12.77
C GLY A 49 1.51 -0.77 12.55
N ARG A 50 1.42 0.23 11.67
CA ARG A 50 0.17 0.96 11.37
C ARG A 50 -0.84 0.13 10.59
N VAL A 51 -0.38 -0.91 9.89
CA VAL A 51 -1.26 -1.83 9.15
C VAL A 51 -1.06 -3.27 9.59
N THR A 52 -2.11 -4.06 9.48
CA THR A 52 -2.08 -5.50 9.72
C THR A 52 -2.16 -6.25 8.40
N ALA A 53 -1.46 -7.39 8.30
CA ALA A 53 -1.52 -8.21 7.09
C ALA A 53 -2.82 -9.02 7.10
N LEU A 54 -3.51 -9.05 5.96
CA LEU A 54 -4.66 -9.92 5.73
C LEU A 54 -4.19 -11.24 5.12
N SER A 55 -4.92 -12.32 5.41
CA SER A 55 -4.61 -13.65 4.87
C SER A 55 -4.93 -13.76 3.39
N HIS A 56 -6.00 -13.11 2.94
CA HIS A 56 -6.42 -13.14 1.54
C HIS A 56 -6.72 -11.74 1.04
N VAL A 57 -6.49 -11.50 -0.26
CA VAL A 57 -6.84 -10.24 -0.93
C VAL A 57 -8.35 -9.96 -0.90
N ARG A 58 -9.17 -11.00 -0.79
CA ARG A 58 -10.64 -10.87 -0.71
C ARG A 58 -11.12 -10.36 0.65
N ASP A 59 -10.28 -10.42 1.68
CA ASP A 59 -10.63 -9.97 3.04
C ASP A 59 -10.49 -8.44 3.20
N MET A 60 -10.11 -7.73 2.13
CA MET A 60 -9.94 -6.28 2.12
C MET A 60 -11.28 -5.55 2.22
N ALA A 61 -11.29 -4.41 2.90
CA ALA A 61 -12.39 -3.46 2.94
C ALA A 61 -12.03 -2.16 2.20
N ILE A 62 -12.99 -1.26 2.03
CA ILE A 62 -12.72 0.11 1.55
C ILE A 62 -11.62 0.74 2.43
N ALA A 63 -10.70 1.46 1.77
CA ALA A 63 -9.49 2.07 2.31
C ALA A 63 -8.31 1.14 2.59
N ASP A 64 -8.49 -0.18 2.54
CA ASP A 64 -7.37 -1.12 2.64
C ASP A 64 -6.42 -0.98 1.45
N ILE A 65 -5.16 -1.38 1.66
CA ILE A 65 -4.10 -1.22 0.67
C ILE A 65 -3.66 -2.58 0.16
N LEU A 66 -3.63 -2.72 -1.17
CA LEU A 66 -3.07 -3.87 -1.86
C LEU A 66 -1.73 -3.49 -2.48
N GLN A 67 -0.69 -4.27 -2.19
CA GLN A 67 0.61 -4.14 -2.80
C GLN A 67 0.98 -5.40 -3.58
N VAL A 68 1.78 -5.23 -4.63
CA VAL A 68 2.29 -6.34 -5.44
C VAL A 68 3.77 -6.18 -5.70
N ASP A 69 4.47 -7.29 -5.54
CA ASP A 69 5.81 -7.54 -6.06
C ASP A 69 5.65 -8.31 -7.37
N THR A 70 5.82 -7.61 -8.50
CA THR A 70 5.40 -8.11 -9.82
C THR A 70 6.31 -9.19 -10.39
N ASP A 71 7.57 -9.25 -9.95
CA ASP A 71 8.57 -10.23 -10.35
C ASP A 71 8.99 -11.17 -9.20
N SER A 72 8.33 -11.03 -8.04
CA SER A 72 8.53 -11.87 -6.85
C SER A 72 9.98 -11.87 -6.34
N ASN A 73 10.68 -10.73 -6.45
CA ASN A 73 12.09 -10.59 -6.06
C ASN A 73 12.28 -10.08 -4.61
N GLY A 74 11.19 -9.86 -3.87
CA GLY A 74 11.16 -9.29 -2.53
C GLY A 74 11.01 -7.77 -2.49
N ASN A 75 10.99 -7.10 -3.64
CA ASN A 75 10.82 -5.66 -3.79
C ASN A 75 9.42 -5.33 -4.32
N ILE A 76 8.63 -4.66 -3.50
CA ILE A 76 7.25 -4.33 -3.85
C ILE A 76 7.26 -3.24 -4.92
N SER A 77 6.63 -3.55 -6.05
CA SER A 77 6.68 -2.75 -7.27
C SER A 77 5.52 -1.77 -7.36
N HIS A 78 4.36 -2.11 -6.80
CA HIS A 78 3.15 -1.30 -6.95
C HIS A 78 2.27 -1.27 -5.69
N SER A 79 1.45 -0.22 -5.55
CA SER A 79 0.55 0.00 -4.42
C SER A 79 -0.76 0.60 -4.89
N MET A 80 -1.85 0.06 -4.36
CA MET A 80 -3.23 0.37 -4.74
C MET A 80 -4.08 0.47 -3.48
N ILE A 81 -5.13 1.29 -3.53
CA ILE A 81 -6.11 1.41 -2.45
C ILE A 81 -7.46 0.88 -2.93
N VAL A 82 -8.18 0.19 -2.05
CA VAL A 82 -9.59 -0.17 -2.28
C VAL A 82 -10.43 1.09 -2.14
N THR A 83 -11.04 1.54 -3.22
CA THR A 83 -11.90 2.73 -3.23
C THR A 83 -13.38 2.42 -3.29
N ASP A 84 -13.74 1.25 -3.81
CA ASP A 84 -15.12 0.81 -3.89
C ASP A 84 -15.22 -0.72 -3.79
N ILE A 85 -16.43 -1.22 -3.50
CA ILE A 85 -16.76 -2.64 -3.44
C ILE A 85 -18.09 -2.89 -4.17
N GLY A 86 -18.11 -3.93 -5.00
CA GLY A 86 -19.32 -4.45 -5.62
C GLY A 86 -19.95 -5.49 -4.70
N LEU A 87 -21.22 -5.30 -4.35
CA LEU A 87 -21.98 -6.26 -3.55
C LEU A 87 -22.72 -7.25 -4.45
N GLY A 88 -22.77 -8.51 -4.02
CA GLY A 88 -23.54 -9.58 -4.65
C GLY A 88 -25.05 -9.41 -4.51
N GLY A 89 -25.80 -10.36 -5.06
CA GLY A 89 -27.27 -10.30 -5.14
C GLY A 89 -28.02 -10.31 -3.80
N ASP A 90 -27.36 -10.70 -2.71
CA ASP A 90 -27.91 -10.65 -1.35
C ASP A 90 -27.56 -9.36 -0.59
N GLY A 91 -26.66 -8.53 -1.13
CA GLY A 91 -26.22 -7.27 -0.53
C GLY A 91 -25.25 -7.40 0.63
N ASP A 92 -24.90 -8.63 1.05
CA ASP A 92 -24.05 -8.89 2.21
C ASP A 92 -22.67 -9.44 1.79
N GLU A 93 -22.57 -10.12 0.66
CA GLU A 93 -21.31 -10.63 0.12
C GLU A 93 -20.62 -9.61 -0.82
N ILE A 94 -19.31 -9.45 -0.66
CA ILE A 94 -18.49 -8.68 -1.60
C ILE A 94 -18.15 -9.56 -2.81
N ASP A 95 -18.65 -9.18 -3.98
CA ASP A 95 -18.40 -9.88 -5.25
C ASP A 95 -17.10 -9.38 -5.92
N GLU A 96 -16.81 -8.09 -5.80
CA GLU A 96 -15.64 -7.46 -6.43
C GLU A 96 -15.09 -6.30 -5.59
N HIS A 97 -13.77 -6.10 -5.67
CA HIS A 97 -13.11 -4.93 -5.10
C HIS A 97 -12.59 -4.03 -6.22
N TYR A 98 -12.65 -2.72 -6.03
CA TYR A 98 -12.19 -1.75 -7.02
C TYR A 98 -10.97 -0.99 -6.51
N MET A 99 -9.90 -1.05 -7.30
CA MET A 99 -8.58 -0.52 -6.97
C MET A 99 -8.35 0.82 -7.66
N THR A 100 -7.91 1.82 -6.89
CA THR A 100 -7.44 3.10 -7.41
C THR A 100 -5.95 3.26 -7.16
N TYR A 101 -5.21 3.76 -8.15
CA TYR A 101 -3.76 3.93 -8.09
C TYR A 101 -3.23 4.95 -9.11
N HIS A 102 -2.04 5.47 -8.85
CA HIS A 102 -1.48 6.60 -9.61
C HIS A 102 -0.97 6.23 -11.00
N SER A 103 -0.49 4.99 -11.22
CA SER A 103 0.04 4.61 -12.54
C SER A 103 -1.09 4.67 -13.59
N ASN A 104 -0.88 5.49 -14.62
CA ASN A 104 -1.87 5.78 -15.66
C ASN A 104 -3.19 6.38 -15.13
N ASP A 105 -3.16 7.08 -13.97
CA ASP A 105 -4.33 7.74 -13.36
C ASP A 105 -5.55 6.80 -13.26
N THR A 106 -5.34 5.60 -12.72
CA THR A 106 -6.34 4.55 -12.73
C THR A 106 -7.29 4.68 -11.55
N LYS A 107 -8.59 4.75 -11.84
CA LYS A 107 -9.67 4.77 -10.83
C LYS A 107 -10.55 3.52 -10.97
N ASP A 108 -10.89 2.93 -9.83
CA ASP A 108 -11.86 1.83 -9.67
C ASP A 108 -11.64 0.67 -10.66
N LYS A 109 -10.39 0.23 -10.82
CA LYS A 109 -10.08 -0.94 -11.64
C LYS A 109 -10.45 -2.21 -10.88
N PRO A 110 -11.21 -3.16 -11.47
CA PRO A 110 -11.57 -4.40 -10.79
C PRO A 110 -10.34 -5.18 -10.31
N LEU A 111 -10.39 -5.71 -9.08
CA LEU A 111 -9.31 -6.51 -8.50
C LEU A 111 -9.03 -7.73 -9.37
N THR A 112 -10.07 -8.38 -9.92
CA THR A 112 -9.91 -9.48 -10.88
C THR A 112 -9.02 -9.10 -12.08
N SER A 113 -9.20 -7.91 -12.65
CA SER A 113 -8.37 -7.39 -13.74
C SER A 113 -6.94 -7.07 -13.29
N VAL A 114 -6.78 -6.53 -12.08
CA VAL A 114 -5.48 -6.25 -11.47
C VAL A 114 -4.69 -7.54 -11.25
N LEU A 115 -5.32 -8.58 -10.69
CA LEU A 115 -4.72 -9.91 -10.49
C LEU A 115 -4.29 -10.54 -11.83
N ALA A 116 -5.15 -10.45 -12.85
CA ALA A 116 -4.84 -10.95 -14.19
C ALA A 116 -3.67 -10.21 -14.87
N THR A 117 -3.39 -8.96 -14.49
CA THR A 117 -2.26 -8.18 -15.02
C THR A 117 -0.91 -8.74 -14.53
N TYR A 118 -0.87 -9.32 -13.31
CA TYR A 118 0.34 -9.87 -12.70
C TYR A 118 0.11 -11.30 -12.21
N PRO A 119 -0.04 -12.28 -13.12
CA PRO A 119 -0.42 -13.65 -12.77
C PRO A 119 0.62 -14.36 -11.89
N ASN A 120 1.89 -13.91 -11.92
CA ASN A 120 2.98 -14.45 -11.11
C ASN A 120 3.42 -13.49 -9.99
N GLY A 121 2.65 -12.44 -9.74
CA GLY A 121 2.96 -11.44 -8.71
C GLY A 121 2.73 -12.00 -7.30
N THR A 122 3.56 -11.58 -6.36
CA THR A 122 3.33 -11.83 -4.94
C THR A 122 2.52 -10.69 -4.34
N TRP A 123 1.37 -11.01 -3.75
CA TRP A 123 0.39 -10.03 -3.27
C TRP A 123 0.45 -9.85 -1.76
N TYR A 124 0.31 -8.60 -1.31
CA TYR A 124 0.32 -8.21 0.09
C TYR A 124 -0.90 -7.34 0.37
N ALA A 125 -1.89 -7.88 1.07
CA ALA A 125 -3.08 -7.17 1.49
C ALA A 125 -2.89 -6.60 2.91
N HIS A 126 -3.26 -5.33 3.09
CA HIS A 126 -3.04 -4.58 4.32
C HIS A 126 -4.33 -3.94 4.82
N ARG A 127 -4.76 -4.35 6.02
CA ARG A 127 -5.84 -3.70 6.77
C ARG A 127 -5.31 -2.41 7.39
N THR A 128 -5.94 -1.29 7.03
CA THR A 128 -5.61 0.05 7.53
C THR A 128 -6.43 0.46 8.75
#